data_AF-A0A346B0Y7-F1
#
_entry.id   AF-A0A346B0Y7-F1
#
_cell.length_a   1.000
_cell.length_b   1.000
_cell.length_c   1.000
_cell.angle_alpha   90.00
_cell.angle_beta   90.00
_cell.angle_gamma   90.00
#
_symmetry.space_group_name_H-M   'P 1'
#
loop_
_entity.id
_entity.type
_entity.pdbx_description
1 polymer ?
#
loop_
_entity_poly.entity_id
_entity_poly.type
_entity_poly.pdbx_seq_one_letter_code
_entity_poly.pdbx_strand_id
1 'polypeptide(L)'
;MTTYTFTGLTGSDGLLTFNFFCESLVGALHTLHHVLEDNGAEMPEKAAGLPKALADMGSHLLEDYGKNELHLDRFKQELLDFYDLAFTVNDELAPMILKGDDGLQYYYYVYMQGVNLFFPNILESILRDLPEETDPQPFIADISRSFAVLSSPQA
;
A
#
# COMPACT_ATOMS: atom_id res chain seq x y z
N MET A 1 11.37 18.99 -11.29
CA MET A 1 10.93 17.98 -10.32
C MET A 1 10.81 18.67 -9.00
N THR A 2 9.61 18.69 -8.43
CA THR A 2 9.42 19.14 -7.05
C THR A 2 9.89 18.01 -6.16
N THR A 3 10.69 18.30 -5.15
CA THR A 3 11.18 17.31 -4.19
C THR A 3 10.46 17.55 -2.86
N TYR A 4 9.73 16.56 -2.37
CA TYR A 4 9.02 16.57 -1.09
C TYR A 4 9.87 15.82 -0.06
N THR A 5 10.76 16.55 0.60
CA THR A 5 11.54 16.04 1.74
C THR A 5 11.31 16.95 2.93
N PHE A 6 10.87 16.38 4.05
CA PHE A 6 10.53 17.12 5.26
C PHE A 6 11.40 16.65 6.41
N THR A 7 11.93 17.60 7.18
CA THR A 7 12.77 17.33 8.36
C THR A 7 12.07 17.80 9.62
N GLY A 8 12.48 17.30 10.78
CA GLY A 8 11.93 17.78 12.06
C GLY A 8 10.56 17.18 12.37
N LEU A 9 10.38 15.89 12.04
CA LEU A 9 9.15 15.16 12.30
C LEU A 9 8.74 15.29 13.78
N THR A 10 7.45 15.46 14.00
CA THR A 10 6.86 15.72 15.32
C THR A 10 6.27 14.45 15.94
N GLY A 11 6.21 13.36 15.18
CA GLY A 11 5.58 12.11 15.57
C GLY A 11 6.14 10.88 14.84
N SER A 12 5.45 9.75 15.04
CA SER A 12 5.76 8.46 14.41
C SER A 12 4.50 7.71 13.97
N ASP A 13 3.37 8.41 13.90
CA ASP A 13 2.06 7.82 13.61
C ASP A 13 2.04 7.19 12.22
N GLY A 14 2.67 7.83 11.22
CA GLY A 14 2.84 7.31 9.87
C GLY A 14 3.63 6.00 9.85
N LEU A 15 4.77 5.94 10.52
CA LEU A 15 5.58 4.71 10.62
C LEU A 15 4.80 3.56 11.27
N LEU A 16 4.13 3.84 12.39
CA LEU A 16 3.35 2.83 13.12
C LEU A 16 2.13 2.36 12.31
N THR A 17 1.44 3.28 11.65
CA THR A 17 0.30 2.98 10.76
C THR A 17 0.77 2.12 9.59
N PHE A 18 1.92 2.44 8.99
CA PHE A 18 2.50 1.64 7.92
C PHE A 18 2.76 0.20 8.37
N ASN A 19 3.44 0.03 9.51
CA ASN A 19 3.78 -1.29 10.02
C ASN A 19 2.53 -2.13 10.34
N PHE A 20 1.51 -1.52 10.94
CA PHE A 20 0.22 -2.18 11.17
C PHE A 20 -0.41 -2.68 9.87
N PHE A 21 -0.45 -1.84 8.83
CA PHE A 21 -1.00 -2.24 7.53
C PHE A 21 -0.12 -3.27 6.82
N CYS A 22 1.21 -3.18 6.93
CA CYS A 22 2.12 -4.18 6.38
C CYS A 22 1.84 -5.57 6.97
N GLU A 23 1.77 -5.68 8.30
CA GLU A 23 1.42 -6.95 8.97
C GLU A 23 0.02 -7.44 8.58
N SER A 24 -0.95 -6.53 8.56
CA SER A 24 -2.35 -6.87 8.24
C SER A 24 -2.52 -7.33 6.79
N LEU A 25 -1.88 -6.66 5.84
CA LEU A 25 -1.96 -6.98 4.40
C LEU A 25 -1.23 -8.27 4.08
N VAL A 26 -0.02 -8.47 4.63
CA VAL A 26 0.74 -9.71 4.43
C VAL A 26 0.00 -10.90 5.07
N GLY A 27 -0.56 -10.71 6.27
CA GLY A 27 -1.38 -11.73 6.93
C GLY A 27 -2.62 -12.09 6.10
N ALA A 28 -3.38 -11.10 5.64
CA ALA A 28 -4.55 -11.32 4.80
C ALA A 28 -4.22 -12.00 3.46
N LEU A 29 -3.13 -11.58 2.80
CA LEU A 29 -2.65 -12.21 1.56
C LEU A 29 -2.24 -13.67 1.80
N HIS A 30 -1.58 -13.96 2.92
CA HIS A 30 -1.21 -15.32 3.29
C HIS A 30 -2.43 -16.21 3.53
N THR A 31 -3.45 -15.71 4.23
CA THR A 31 -4.71 -16.43 4.39
C THR A 31 -5.41 -16.66 3.05
N LEU A 32 -5.48 -15.64 2.19
CA LEU A 32 -6.06 -15.77 0.86
C LEU A 32 -5.34 -16.84 0.03
N HIS A 33 -4.01 -16.91 0.11
CA HIS A 33 -3.24 -17.94 -0.58
C HIS A 33 -3.69 -19.36 -0.21
N HIS A 34 -3.76 -19.69 1.09
CA HIS A 34 -4.19 -21.02 1.54
C HIS A 34 -5.61 -21.36 1.08
N VAL A 35 -6.54 -20.39 1.17
CA VAL A 35 -7.93 -20.62 0.77
C VAL A 35 -8.06 -20.82 -0.74
N LEU A 36 -7.20 -20.17 -1.52
CA LEU A 36 -7.14 -20.30 -2.96
C LEU A 36 -6.58 -21.67 -3.37
N GLU A 37 -5.56 -22.18 -2.66
CA GLU A 37 -5.06 -23.56 -2.79
C GLU A 37 -6.12 -24.61 -2.44
N ASP A 38 -6.87 -24.41 -1.34
CA ASP A 38 -7.98 -25.29 -0.95
C ASP A 38 -9.08 -25.37 -2.03
N ASN A 39 -9.23 -24.31 -2.83
CA ASN A 39 -10.14 -24.23 -3.98
C ASN A 39 -9.52 -24.78 -5.28
N GLY A 40 -8.32 -25.35 -5.23
CA GLY A 40 -7.64 -25.96 -6.38
C GLY A 40 -7.10 -24.95 -7.39
N ALA A 41 -6.87 -23.71 -6.98
CA ALA A 41 -6.23 -22.67 -7.78
C ALA A 41 -4.86 -22.31 -7.18
N GLU A 42 -4.04 -21.60 -7.95
CA GLU A 42 -2.73 -21.11 -7.49
C GLU A 42 -2.74 -19.58 -7.44
N MET A 43 -2.05 -19.02 -6.44
CA MET A 43 -1.88 -17.57 -6.33
C MET A 43 -1.05 -17.07 -7.53
N PRO A 44 -1.43 -15.95 -8.18
CA PRO A 44 -0.63 -15.36 -9.25
C PRO A 44 0.83 -15.15 -8.83
N GLU A 45 1.78 -15.53 -9.69
CA GLU A 45 3.21 -15.45 -9.39
C GLU A 45 3.64 -14.03 -8.94
N LYS A 46 3.05 -13.01 -9.55
CA LYS A 46 3.31 -11.59 -9.23
C LYS A 46 2.93 -11.22 -7.79
N ALA A 47 2.00 -11.95 -7.16
CA ALA A 47 1.60 -11.69 -5.78
C ALA A 47 2.76 -11.87 -4.79
N ALA A 48 3.77 -12.68 -5.14
CA ALA A 48 5.00 -12.82 -4.34
C ALA A 48 5.80 -11.51 -4.21
N GLY A 49 5.58 -10.55 -5.12
CA GLY A 49 6.21 -9.23 -5.07
C GLY A 49 5.58 -8.29 -4.03
N LEU A 50 4.32 -8.52 -3.62
CA LEU A 50 3.59 -7.61 -2.71
C LEU A 50 4.22 -7.55 -1.31
N PRO A 51 4.54 -8.68 -0.64
CA PRO A 51 5.22 -8.63 0.65
C PRO A 51 6.59 -7.96 0.57
N LYS A 52 7.32 -8.18 -0.53
CA LYS A 52 8.63 -7.56 -0.74
C LYS A 52 8.52 -6.04 -0.88
N ALA A 53 7.58 -5.55 -1.69
CA ALA A 53 7.35 -4.13 -1.87
C ALA A 53 7.01 -3.42 -0.55
N LEU A 54 6.16 -4.04 0.28
CA LEU A 54 5.85 -3.52 1.62
C LEU A 54 7.07 -3.55 2.56
N ALA A 55 7.88 -4.61 2.52
CA ALA A 55 9.07 -4.72 3.36
C ALA A 55 10.16 -3.69 2.99
N ASP A 56 10.39 -3.46 1.69
CA ASP A 56 11.33 -2.46 1.19
C ASP A 56 10.88 -1.05 1.63
N MET A 57 9.61 -0.70 1.37
CA MET A 57 9.03 0.60 1.74
C MET A 57 9.07 0.82 3.26
N GLY A 58 8.77 -0.22 4.06
CA GLY A 58 8.86 -0.15 5.52
C GLY A 58 10.27 0.08 6.04
N SER A 59 11.26 -0.55 5.40
CA SER A 59 12.68 -0.36 5.74
C SER A 59 13.13 1.07 5.47
N HIS A 60 12.72 1.62 4.32
CA HIS A 60 12.98 3.01 3.96
C HIS A 60 12.30 4.02 4.90
N LEU A 61 11.04 3.78 5.26
CA LEU A 61 10.34 4.61 6.25
C LEU A 61 11.04 4.54 7.62
N LEU A 62 11.45 3.36 8.07
CA LEU A 62 12.16 3.22 9.34
C LEU A 62 13.47 4.02 9.35
N GLU A 63 14.23 3.99 8.26
CA GLU A 63 15.44 4.80 8.12
C GLU A 63 15.16 6.30 8.14
N ASP A 64 14.10 6.74 7.46
CA ASP A 64 13.66 8.13 7.37
C ASP A 64 13.30 8.69 8.75
N TYR A 65 12.39 8.01 9.45
CA TYR A 65 12.01 8.39 10.81
C TYR A 65 13.23 8.34 11.76
N GLY A 66 14.13 7.37 11.59
CA GLY A 66 15.37 7.29 12.36
C GLY A 66 16.33 8.47 12.13
N LYS A 67 16.29 9.09 10.94
CA LYS A 67 17.05 10.30 10.59
C LYS A 67 16.29 11.60 10.85
N ASN A 68 15.03 11.50 11.29
CA ASN A 68 14.12 12.64 11.43
C ASN A 68 13.91 13.41 10.10
N GLU A 69 13.90 12.66 8.99
CA GLU A 69 13.80 13.16 7.61
C GLU A 69 12.91 12.22 6.80
N LEU A 70 11.81 12.72 6.23
CA LEU A 70 10.85 11.93 5.48
C LEU A 70 10.89 12.27 4.00
N HIS A 71 11.29 11.31 3.17
CA HIS A 71 11.37 11.46 1.71
C HIS A 71 10.06 11.05 1.03
N LEU A 72 9.10 11.97 0.98
CA LEU A 72 7.76 11.70 0.45
C LEU A 72 7.72 11.43 -1.06
N ASP A 73 8.69 11.89 -1.85
CA ASP A 73 8.79 11.50 -3.26
C ASP A 73 9.04 10.00 -3.44
N ARG A 74 10.01 9.48 -2.67
CA ARG A 74 10.36 8.06 -2.70
C ARG A 74 9.18 7.23 -2.19
N PHE A 75 8.63 7.61 -1.04
CA PHE A 75 7.45 6.95 -0.48
C PHE A 75 6.28 6.93 -1.47
N LYS A 76 5.99 8.05 -2.13
CA LYS A 76 4.97 8.12 -3.18
C LYS A 76 5.25 7.13 -4.31
N GLN A 77 6.47 7.09 -4.84
CA GLN A 77 6.81 6.19 -5.94
C GLN A 77 6.64 4.72 -5.53
N GLU A 78 7.18 4.34 -4.38
CA GLU A 78 7.06 2.97 -3.84
C GLU A 78 5.60 2.58 -3.59
N LEU A 79 4.80 3.52 -3.10
CA LEU A 79 3.37 3.30 -2.89
C LEU A 79 2.63 3.11 -4.22
N LEU A 80 2.90 3.92 -5.23
CA LEU A 80 2.30 3.77 -6.56
C LEU A 80 2.70 2.43 -7.20
N ASP A 81 3.97 2.04 -7.10
CA ASP A 81 4.47 0.76 -7.60
C ASP A 81 3.80 -0.43 -6.88
N PHE A 82 3.57 -0.31 -5.57
CA PHE A 82 2.79 -1.30 -4.81
C PHE A 82 1.36 -1.42 -5.31
N TYR A 83 0.65 -0.30 -5.54
CA TYR A 83 -0.74 -0.35 -6.02
C TYR A 83 -0.85 -0.83 -7.46
N ASP A 84 0.09 -0.48 -8.34
CA ASP A 84 0.14 -1.00 -9.71
C ASP A 84 0.27 -2.53 -9.71
N LEU A 85 1.18 -3.05 -8.88
CA LEU A 85 1.34 -4.49 -8.68
C LEU A 85 0.06 -5.11 -8.07
N ALA A 86 -0.54 -4.47 -7.07
CA ALA A 86 -1.75 -4.97 -6.42
C ALA A 86 -2.93 -5.05 -7.39
N PHE A 87 -3.10 -4.05 -8.27
CA PHE A 87 -4.12 -4.06 -9.32
C PHE A 87 -3.86 -5.14 -10.36
N THR A 88 -2.61 -5.32 -10.77
CA THR A 88 -2.23 -6.41 -11.68
C THR A 88 -2.56 -7.78 -11.08
N VAL A 89 -2.25 -8.00 -9.80
CA VAL A 89 -2.58 -9.24 -9.09
C VAL A 89 -4.09 -9.42 -8.96
N ASN A 90 -4.81 -8.33 -8.65
CA ASN A 90 -6.27 -8.33 -8.56
C ASN A 90 -6.94 -8.75 -9.88
N ASP A 91 -6.46 -8.26 -11.02
CA ASP A 91 -7.00 -8.62 -12.34
C ASP A 91 -6.80 -10.10 -12.67
N GLU A 92 -5.67 -10.68 -12.24
CA GLU A 92 -5.38 -12.11 -12.39
C GLU A 92 -6.20 -12.98 -11.42
N LEU A 93 -6.48 -12.48 -10.20
CA LEU A 93 -7.31 -13.16 -9.20
C LEU A 93 -8.80 -13.14 -9.55
N ALA A 94 -9.32 -12.03 -10.07
CA ALA A 94 -10.75 -11.81 -10.31
C ALA A 94 -11.49 -13.00 -10.97
N PRO A 95 -11.01 -13.62 -12.08
CA PRO A 95 -11.69 -14.76 -12.69
C PRO A 95 -11.70 -16.04 -11.83
N MET A 96 -10.73 -16.20 -10.94
CA MET A 96 -10.65 -17.32 -10.00
C MET A 96 -11.65 -17.13 -8.86
N ILE A 97 -11.70 -15.93 -8.30
CA ILE A 97 -12.62 -15.57 -7.21
C ILE A 97 -14.08 -15.71 -7.63
N LEU A 98 -14.44 -15.30 -8.85
CA LEU A 98 -15.80 -15.44 -9.38
C LEU A 98 -16.29 -16.89 -9.51
N LYS A 99 -15.36 -17.86 -9.57
CA LYS A 99 -15.66 -19.30 -9.63
C LYS A 99 -15.47 -20.00 -8.30
N GLY A 100 -14.93 -19.28 -7.30
CA GLY A 100 -14.63 -19.78 -5.96
C GLY A 100 -15.86 -19.90 -5.09
N ASP A 101 -15.72 -20.66 -4.00
CA ASP A 101 -16.72 -20.76 -2.96
C ASP A 101 -16.86 -19.44 -2.14
N ASP A 102 -17.85 -19.42 -1.25
CA ASP A 102 -18.12 -18.26 -0.39
C ASP A 102 -16.92 -17.93 0.53
N GLY A 103 -16.11 -18.92 0.89
CA GLY A 103 -14.92 -18.75 1.72
C GLY A 103 -13.82 -18.00 0.97
N LEU A 104 -13.52 -18.41 -0.25
CA LEU A 104 -12.56 -17.77 -1.14
C LEU A 104 -12.98 -16.33 -1.44
N GLN A 105 -14.25 -16.10 -1.76
CA GLN A 105 -14.77 -14.75 -1.96
C GLN A 105 -14.63 -13.89 -0.71
N TYR A 106 -14.99 -14.42 0.46
CA TYR A 106 -14.86 -13.70 1.74
C TYR A 106 -13.43 -13.24 2.01
N TYR A 107 -12.45 -14.15 1.96
CA TYR A 107 -11.06 -13.82 2.27
C TYR A 107 -10.42 -12.90 1.22
N TYR A 108 -10.84 -13.03 -0.04
CA TYR A 108 -10.46 -12.07 -1.07
C TYR A 108 -10.97 -10.67 -0.76
N TYR A 109 -12.25 -10.53 -0.39
CA TYR A 109 -12.80 -9.21 -0.05
C TYR A 109 -12.16 -8.64 1.22
N VAL A 110 -11.80 -9.47 2.21
CA VAL A 110 -11.04 -9.01 3.39
C VAL A 110 -9.69 -8.42 2.99
N TYR A 111 -8.94 -9.13 2.12
CA TYR A 111 -7.67 -8.62 1.59
C TYR A 111 -7.85 -7.30 0.83
N MET A 112 -8.84 -7.23 -0.07
CA MET A 112 -9.12 -6.01 -0.85
C MET A 112 -9.58 -4.84 0.01
N GLN A 113 -10.32 -5.07 1.10
CA GLN A 113 -10.65 -4.01 2.07
C GLN A 113 -9.38 -3.45 2.72
N GLY A 114 -8.41 -4.32 3.07
CA GLY A 114 -7.11 -3.87 3.57
C GLY A 114 -6.40 -2.96 2.57
N VAL A 115 -6.34 -3.36 1.30
CA VAL A 115 -5.71 -2.57 0.22
C VAL A 115 -6.41 -1.22 0.07
N ASN A 116 -7.74 -1.19 0.05
CA ASN A 116 -8.51 0.06 -0.11
C ASN A 116 -8.34 1.03 1.08
N LEU A 117 -8.20 0.51 2.29
CA LEU A 117 -8.02 1.33 3.50
C LEU A 117 -6.59 1.81 3.66
N PHE A 118 -5.61 1.15 3.05
CA PHE A 118 -4.20 1.42 3.31
C PHE A 118 -3.79 2.85 2.96
N PHE A 119 -4.03 3.31 1.72
CA PHE A 119 -3.61 4.65 1.26
C PHE A 119 -4.19 5.81 2.08
N PRO A 120 -5.52 5.92 2.29
CA PRO A 120 -6.07 7.06 3.01
C PRO A 120 -5.57 7.13 4.45
N ASN A 121 -5.41 5.98 5.12
CA ASN A 121 -4.94 5.95 6.51
C ASN A 121 -3.44 6.27 6.61
N ILE A 122 -2.61 5.74 5.72
CA ILE A 122 -1.17 6.05 5.77
C ILE A 122 -0.90 7.52 5.43
N LEU A 123 -1.62 8.07 4.45
CA LEU A 123 -1.50 9.49 4.08
C LEU A 123 -1.88 10.37 5.28
N GLU A 124 -3.03 10.12 5.90
CA GLU A 124 -3.47 10.89 7.06
C GLU A 124 -2.43 10.84 8.21
N SER A 125 -1.93 9.64 8.54
CA SER A 125 -0.96 9.47 9.62
C SER A 125 0.39 10.12 9.33
N ILE A 126 0.91 10.00 8.11
CA ILE A 126 2.17 10.66 7.70
C ILE A 126 2.04 12.19 7.82
N LEU A 127 0.91 12.75 7.39
CA LEU A 127 0.70 14.19 7.41
C LEU A 127 0.67 14.76 8.84
N ARG A 128 0.25 13.97 9.83
CA ARG A 128 0.26 14.36 11.26
C ARG A 128 1.67 14.43 11.85
N ASP A 129 2.62 13.70 11.27
CA ASP A 129 4.02 13.68 11.74
C ASP A 129 4.83 14.86 11.18
N LEU A 130 4.29 15.63 10.24
CA LEU A 130 4.98 16.80 9.68
C LEU A 130 4.96 17.98 10.69
N PRO A 131 5.97 18.87 10.65
CA PRO A 131 5.96 20.12 11.42
C PRO A 131 4.73 20.99 11.09
N GLU A 132 4.17 21.70 12.08
CA GLU A 132 2.96 22.52 11.91
C GLU A 132 3.10 23.62 10.85
N GLU A 133 4.31 24.13 10.66
CA GLU A 133 4.66 25.15 9.66
C GLU A 133 4.77 24.60 8.23
N THR A 134 4.67 23.28 8.05
CA THR A 134 4.76 22.62 6.76
C THR A 134 3.46 22.76 5.99
N ASP A 135 3.53 23.14 4.72
CA ASP A 135 2.40 23.05 3.79
C ASP A 135 2.46 21.74 2.98
N PRO A 136 1.66 20.71 3.32
CA PRO A 136 1.65 19.45 2.60
C PRO A 136 0.78 19.47 1.33
N GLN A 137 0.02 20.54 1.06
CA GLN A 137 -0.94 20.57 -0.05
C GLN A 137 -0.31 20.29 -1.42
N PRO A 138 0.90 20.79 -1.74
CA PRO A 138 1.56 20.44 -3.00
C PRO A 138 1.81 18.95 -3.16
N PHE A 139 2.21 18.25 -2.08
CA PHE A 139 2.41 16.80 -2.09
C PHE A 139 1.08 16.05 -2.24
N ILE A 140 0.07 16.42 -1.45
CA ILE A 140 -1.26 15.81 -1.48
C ILE A 140 -1.87 15.91 -2.89
N ALA A 141 -1.81 17.09 -3.51
CA ALA A 141 -2.33 17.28 -4.87
C ALA A 141 -1.60 16.42 -5.91
N ASP A 142 -0.29 16.21 -5.74
CA ASP A 142 0.53 15.43 -6.66
C ASP A 142 0.29 13.92 -6.52
N ILE A 143 0.24 13.40 -5.28
CA ILE A 143 -0.06 11.98 -5.04
C ILE A 143 -1.49 11.64 -5.44
N SER A 144 -2.48 12.49 -5.13
CA SER A 144 -3.87 12.27 -5.56
C SER A 144 -4.01 12.24 -7.08
N ARG A 145 -3.29 13.12 -7.80
CA ARG A 145 -3.27 13.08 -9.27
C ARG A 145 -2.67 11.79 -9.80
N SER A 146 -1.58 11.32 -9.17
CA SER A 146 -0.89 10.09 -9.59
C SER A 146 -1.77 8.85 -9.39
N PHE A 147 -2.49 8.77 -8.27
CA PHE A 147 -3.49 7.71 -8.04
C PHE A 147 -4.68 7.79 -9.00
N ALA A 148 -5.14 8.99 -9.36
CA ALA A 148 -6.20 9.16 -10.34
C ALA A 148 -5.79 8.64 -11.74
N VAL A 149 -4.53 8.81 -12.12
CA VAL A 149 -3.98 8.22 -13.35
C VAL A 149 -3.92 6.70 -13.25
N LEU A 150 -3.42 6.16 -12.13
CA LEU A 150 -3.29 4.72 -11.90
C LEU A 150 -4.62 3.97 -11.92
N SER A 151 -5.69 4.60 -11.41
CA SER A 151 -7.05 4.05 -11.34
C SER A 151 -7.89 4.27 -12.61
N SER A 152 -7.37 5.00 -13.59
CA SER A 152 -8.04 5.18 -14.88
C SER A 152 -7.86 3.93 -15.75
N PRO A 153 -8.90 3.43 -16.43
CA PRO A 153 -8.75 2.33 -17.38
C PRO A 153 -7.69 2.71 -18.41
N GLN A 154 -6.64 1.88 -18.55
CA GLN A 154 -5.69 2.06 -19.64
C GLN A 154 -6.45 1.85 -20.96
N ALA A 155 -6.58 2.92 -21.74
CA ALA A 155 -7.32 2.93 -23.00
C ALA A 155 -6.66 2.09 -24.10
#